data_AF-A0AAV6W5I9-F1
#
_entry.id   AF-A0AAV6W5I9-F1
#
_cell.length_a   1.000
_cell.length_b   1.000
_cell.length_c   1.000
_cell.angle_alpha   90.00
_cell.angle_beta   90.00
_cell.angle_gamma   90.00
#
_symmetry.space_group_name_H-M   'P 1'
#
loop_
_entity.id
_entity.type
_entity.pdbx_description
1 polymer ?
#
loop_
_entity_poly.entity_id
_entity_poly.type
_entity_poly.pdbx_seq_one_letter_code
_entity_poly.pdbx_strand_id
1 'polypeptide(L)'
;MANSASSPLFTFILSSLTSILLLSTTAAAAARNNDLINRVCRNTTNAAFCSDVIYSDPHAADADQYFLAYIAFRAAYFNATDTSQYIASKLKSMAADRKSGILLGLRKCQGYYRDAIRTLAEMLGDLDSETFSGLDTLSLEVEGDARACRAAVGGQSVLSRRNENLMKLANICLVISKLYPYH
;
A
#
# COMPACT_ATOMS: atom_id res chain seq x y z
N MET A 1 -62.60 3.88 -13.44
CA MET A 1 -61.25 3.68 -14.02
C MET A 1 -60.67 5.04 -14.32
N ALA A 2 -59.66 5.49 -13.58
CA ALA A 2 -58.96 6.74 -13.87
C ALA A 2 -57.46 6.43 -13.84
N ASN A 3 -56.86 6.30 -15.02
CA ASN A 3 -55.42 6.16 -15.18
C ASN A 3 -54.83 7.57 -15.17
N SER A 4 -54.14 7.91 -14.09
CA SER A 4 -53.38 9.15 -13.96
C SER A 4 -52.22 9.14 -14.95
N ALA A 5 -52.32 9.91 -16.03
CA ALA A 5 -51.21 10.12 -16.94
C ALA A 5 -50.19 11.04 -16.26
N SER A 6 -49.00 10.53 -15.95
CA SER A 6 -47.87 11.29 -15.43
C SER A 6 -47.34 12.23 -16.52
N SER A 7 -47.26 13.53 -16.21
CA SER A 7 -46.80 14.55 -17.15
C SER A 7 -45.30 14.39 -17.47
N PRO A 8 -44.88 14.50 -18.74
CA PRO A 8 -43.46 14.32 -19.14
C PRO A 8 -42.54 15.35 -18.48
N LEU A 9 -43.03 16.56 -18.19
CA LEU A 9 -42.29 17.56 -17.41
C LEU A 9 -41.95 17.08 -15.99
N PHE A 10 -42.85 16.33 -15.36
CA PHE A 10 -42.62 15.82 -14.00
C PHE A 10 -41.56 14.70 -14.00
N THR A 11 -41.53 13.86 -15.04
CA THR A 11 -40.49 12.83 -15.19
C THR A 11 -39.13 13.42 -15.56
N PHE A 12 -39.06 14.47 -16.38
CA PHE A 12 -37.82 15.21 -16.66
C PHE A 12 -37.26 15.90 -15.41
N ILE A 13 -38.12 16.57 -14.62
CA ILE A 13 -37.70 17.22 -13.37
C ILE A 13 -37.19 16.17 -12.37
N LEU A 14 -37.88 15.05 -12.20
CA LEU A 14 -37.45 13.98 -11.28
C LEU A 14 -36.12 13.36 -11.72
N SER A 15 -35.93 13.10 -13.02
CA SER A 15 -34.67 12.59 -13.58
C SER A 15 -33.52 13.58 -13.39
N SER A 16 -33.74 14.86 -13.64
CA SER A 16 -32.71 15.89 -13.48
C SER A 16 -32.32 16.11 -12.01
N LEU A 17 -33.29 16.08 -11.08
CA LEU A 17 -33.02 16.10 -9.64
C LEU A 17 -32.18 14.89 -9.19
N THR A 18 -32.49 13.69 -9.68
CA THR A 18 -31.69 12.49 -9.35
C THR A 18 -30.26 12.60 -9.84
N SER A 19 -30.03 13.13 -11.05
CA SER A 19 -28.67 13.34 -11.58
C SER A 19 -27.88 14.36 -10.74
N ILE A 20 -28.50 15.48 -10.34
CA ILE A 20 -27.84 16.50 -9.51
C ILE A 20 -27.48 15.95 -8.12
N LEU A 21 -28.35 15.15 -7.51
CA LEU A 21 -28.07 14.50 -6.22
C LEU A 21 -26.86 13.56 -6.33
N LEU A 22 -26.83 12.71 -7.37
CA LEU A 22 -25.74 11.76 -7.61
C LEU A 22 -24.38 12.45 -7.84
N LEU A 23 -24.36 13.57 -8.58
CA LEU A 23 -23.14 14.36 -8.80
C LEU A 23 -22.63 15.04 -7.51
N SER A 24 -23.54 15.49 -6.65
CA SER A 24 -23.17 16.18 -5.41
C SER A 24 -22.57 15.22 -4.38
N THR A 25 -23.08 14.00 -4.31
CA THR A 25 -22.58 12.96 -3.39
C THR A 25 -21.19 12.47 -3.77
N THR A 26 -20.89 12.31 -5.07
CA THR A 26 -19.57 11.85 -5.53
C THR A 26 -18.50 12.90 -5.31
N ALA A 27 -18.80 14.18 -5.55
CA ALA A 27 -17.86 15.28 -5.30
C ALA A 27 -17.49 15.41 -3.81
N ALA A 28 -18.47 15.28 -2.91
CA ALA A 28 -18.22 15.34 -1.47
C ALA A 28 -17.41 14.14 -0.96
N ALA A 29 -17.66 12.93 -1.48
CA ALA A 29 -16.89 11.73 -1.14
C ALA A 29 -15.42 11.86 -1.60
N ALA A 30 -15.20 12.27 -2.85
CA ALA A 30 -13.85 12.48 -3.39
C ALA A 30 -13.06 13.54 -2.59
N ALA A 31 -13.71 14.64 -2.17
CA ALA A 31 -13.07 15.66 -1.33
C ALA A 31 -12.63 15.09 0.04
N ARG A 32 -13.50 14.31 0.71
CA ARG A 32 -13.18 13.68 2.01
C ARG A 32 -12.05 12.66 1.91
N ASN A 33 -12.00 11.90 0.82
CA ASN A 33 -10.97 10.89 0.59
C ASN A 33 -9.62 11.55 0.28
N ASN A 34 -9.62 12.61 -0.52
CA ASN A 34 -8.42 13.44 -0.71
C ASN A 34 -7.91 13.99 0.62
N ASP A 35 -8.79 14.41 1.53
CA ASP A 35 -8.39 14.83 2.87
C ASP A 35 -7.77 13.69 3.69
N LEU A 36 -8.32 12.46 3.60
CA LEU A 36 -7.74 11.28 4.26
C LEU A 36 -6.34 10.96 3.73
N ILE A 37 -6.18 10.85 2.41
CA ILE A 37 -4.90 10.58 1.75
C ILE A 37 -3.88 11.66 2.11
N ASN A 38 -4.29 12.94 2.06
CA ASN A 38 -3.43 14.06 2.45
C ASN A 38 -2.97 13.96 3.91
N ARG A 39 -3.87 13.62 4.84
CA ARG A 39 -3.52 13.43 6.25
C ARG A 39 -2.54 12.29 6.45
N VAL A 40 -2.77 11.14 5.80
CA VAL A 40 -1.88 9.99 5.86
C VAL A 40 -0.50 10.36 5.29
N CYS A 41 -0.45 10.83 4.05
CA CYS A 41 0.82 11.05 3.36
C CYS A 41 1.67 12.15 4.01
N ARG A 42 1.08 13.20 4.58
CA ARG A 42 1.82 14.22 5.33
C ARG A 42 2.49 13.70 6.60
N ASN A 43 1.98 12.60 7.18
CA ASN A 43 2.54 11.97 8.36
C ASN A 43 3.58 10.89 8.03
N THR A 44 3.81 10.62 6.74
CA THR A 44 4.90 9.73 6.29
C THR A 44 6.22 10.48 6.21
N THR A 45 7.32 9.74 6.20
CA THR A 45 8.67 10.25 5.99
C THR A 45 8.88 10.83 4.58
N ASN A 46 8.02 10.50 3.62
CA ASN A 46 8.08 11.03 2.26
C ASN A 46 6.66 11.15 1.65
N ALA A 47 6.07 12.34 1.82
CA ALA A 47 4.70 12.60 1.39
C ALA A 47 4.47 12.46 -0.12
N ALA A 48 5.45 12.85 -0.94
CA ALA A 48 5.35 12.72 -2.39
C ALA A 48 5.34 11.25 -2.81
N PHE A 49 6.28 10.45 -2.29
CA PHE A 49 6.33 9.02 -2.54
C PHE A 49 5.04 8.31 -2.07
N CYS A 50 4.50 8.70 -0.91
CA CYS A 50 3.21 8.19 -0.44
C CYS A 50 2.08 8.51 -1.43
N SER A 51 1.98 9.76 -1.87
CA SER A 51 0.94 10.18 -2.81
C SER A 51 1.06 9.41 -4.13
N ASP A 52 2.27 9.28 -4.67
CA ASP A 52 2.53 8.53 -5.90
C ASP A 52 2.14 7.04 -5.76
N VAL A 53 2.43 6.42 -4.61
CA VAL A 53 2.03 5.04 -4.33
C VAL A 53 0.51 4.91 -4.29
N ILE A 54 -0.18 5.77 -3.52
CA ILE A 54 -1.62 5.69 -3.34
C ILE A 54 -2.34 5.94 -4.67
N TYR A 55 -2.01 7.03 -5.37
CA TYR A 55 -2.66 7.38 -6.64
C TYR A 55 -2.23 6.52 -7.84
N SER A 56 -1.30 5.58 -7.65
CA SER A 56 -1.03 4.54 -8.65
C SER A 56 -2.20 3.55 -8.79
N ASP A 57 -3.06 3.45 -7.77
CA ASP A 57 -4.31 2.72 -7.85
C ASP A 57 -5.42 3.63 -8.43
N PRO A 58 -6.07 3.25 -9.55
CA PRO A 58 -7.09 4.06 -10.18
C PRO A 58 -8.34 4.26 -9.31
N HIS A 59 -8.53 3.43 -8.27
CA HIS A 59 -9.65 3.51 -7.35
C HIS A 59 -9.32 4.30 -6.07
N ALA A 60 -8.11 4.88 -5.97
CA ALA A 60 -7.69 5.61 -4.78
C ALA A 60 -8.56 6.83 -4.44
N ALA A 61 -9.16 7.48 -5.44
CA ALA A 61 -10.02 8.65 -5.22
C ALA A 61 -11.26 8.32 -4.37
N ASP A 62 -11.73 7.07 -4.43
CA ASP A 62 -12.91 6.59 -3.71
C ASP A 62 -12.56 5.75 -2.47
N ALA A 63 -11.26 5.65 -2.14
CA ALA A 63 -10.78 4.82 -1.04
C ALA A 63 -11.20 5.37 0.34
N ASP A 64 -11.96 4.57 1.08
CA ASP A 64 -12.07 4.74 2.53
C ASP A 64 -10.78 4.26 3.24
N GLN A 65 -10.75 4.34 4.57
CA GLN A 65 -9.57 3.93 5.33
C GLN A 65 -9.18 2.45 5.09
N TYR A 66 -10.17 1.57 4.91
CA TYR A 66 -9.98 0.15 4.69
C TYR A 66 -9.34 -0.11 3.34
N PHE A 67 -9.93 0.43 2.28
CA PHE A 67 -9.40 0.27 0.94
C PHE A 67 -8.04 0.98 0.78
N LEU A 68 -7.82 2.10 1.47
CA LEU A 68 -6.51 2.77 1.52
C LEU A 68 -5.42 1.87 2.14
N ALA A 69 -5.76 1.12 3.20
CA ALA A 69 -4.85 0.14 3.79
C ALA A 69 -4.52 -0.99 2.81
N TYR A 70 -5.50 -1.52 2.08
CA TYR A 70 -5.23 -2.51 1.02
C TYR A 70 -4.28 -1.99 -0.05
N ILE A 71 -4.50 -0.77 -0.54
CA ILE A 71 -3.64 -0.17 -1.57
C ILE A 71 -2.19 -0.14 -1.08
N ALA A 72 -1.96 0.40 0.12
CA ALA A 72 -0.61 0.53 0.68
C ALA A 72 0.04 -0.82 0.99
N PHE A 73 -0.67 -1.73 1.66
CA PHE A 73 -0.11 -3.01 2.09
C PHE A 73 0.17 -3.92 0.89
N ARG A 74 -0.70 -3.88 -0.12
CA ARG A 74 -0.49 -4.60 -1.39
C ARG A 74 0.68 -4.03 -2.18
N ALA A 75 0.85 -2.70 -2.23
CA ALA A 75 2.01 -2.08 -2.85
C ALA A 75 3.32 -2.51 -2.18
N ALA A 76 3.35 -2.56 -0.84
CA ALA A 76 4.48 -3.09 -0.08
C ALA A 76 4.73 -4.57 -0.40
N TYR A 77 3.68 -5.40 -0.42
CA TYR A 77 3.77 -6.84 -0.71
C TYR A 77 4.34 -7.11 -2.11
N PHE A 78 3.85 -6.40 -3.13
CA PHE A 78 4.35 -6.53 -4.50
C PHE A 78 5.79 -6.03 -4.62
N ASN A 79 6.15 -4.92 -3.97
CA ASN A 79 7.52 -4.43 -3.97
C ASN A 79 8.50 -5.43 -3.31
N ALA A 80 8.10 -6.02 -2.18
CA ALA A 80 8.88 -7.03 -1.48
C ALA A 80 9.04 -8.29 -2.35
N THR A 81 7.96 -8.73 -3.00
CA THR A 81 7.96 -9.90 -3.89
C THR A 81 8.86 -9.67 -5.12
N ASP A 82 8.71 -8.54 -5.82
CA ASP A 82 9.57 -8.20 -6.98
C ASP A 82 11.05 -8.11 -6.57
N THR A 83 11.34 -7.53 -5.40
CA THR A 83 12.71 -7.45 -4.90
C THR A 83 13.28 -8.82 -4.53
N SER A 84 12.48 -9.69 -3.90
CA SER A 84 12.86 -11.08 -3.62
C SER A 84 13.20 -11.85 -4.90
N GLN A 85 12.39 -11.69 -5.95
CA GLN A 85 12.65 -12.29 -7.26
C GLN A 85 13.94 -11.73 -7.90
N TYR A 86 14.15 -10.42 -7.79
CA TYR A 86 15.37 -9.78 -8.25
C TYR A 86 16.61 -10.34 -7.53
N ILE A 87 16.58 -10.48 -6.20
CA ILE A 87 17.67 -11.07 -5.42
C ILE A 87 17.93 -12.52 -5.86
N ALA A 88 16.88 -13.33 -6.01
CA ALA A 88 16.99 -14.70 -6.50
C ALA A 88 17.67 -14.77 -7.88
N SER A 89 17.32 -13.86 -8.80
CA SER A 89 17.97 -13.76 -10.13
C SER A 89 19.46 -13.45 -10.02
N LYS A 90 19.84 -12.55 -9.11
CA LYS A 90 21.25 -12.18 -8.87
C LYS A 90 22.03 -13.34 -8.28
N LEU A 91 21.47 -14.04 -7.30
CA LEU A 91 22.05 -15.25 -6.73
C LEU A 91 22.31 -16.33 -7.79
N LYS A 92 21.36 -16.54 -8.71
CA LYS A 92 21.53 -17.49 -9.83
C LYS A 92 22.66 -17.07 -10.77
N SER A 93 22.76 -15.78 -11.11
CA SER A 93 23.82 -15.26 -11.98
C SER A 93 25.21 -15.36 -11.38
N MET A 94 25.33 -15.28 -10.04
CA MET A 94 26.60 -15.30 -9.32
C MET A 94 27.03 -16.70 -8.88
N ALA A 95 26.26 -17.75 -9.20
CA ALA A 95 26.55 -19.11 -8.74
C ALA A 95 27.91 -19.66 -9.22
N ALA A 96 28.49 -19.09 -10.29
CA ALA A 96 29.83 -19.40 -10.77
C ALA A 96 30.95 -18.80 -9.89
N ASP A 97 30.69 -17.67 -9.21
CA ASP A 97 31.65 -16.94 -8.37
C ASP A 97 31.49 -17.31 -6.89
N ARG A 98 32.09 -18.44 -6.48
CA ARG A 98 31.71 -19.13 -5.23
C ARG A 98 32.08 -18.47 -3.90
N LYS A 99 32.79 -17.33 -3.83
CA LYS A 99 33.29 -16.79 -2.54
C LYS A 99 33.43 -15.27 -2.47
N SER A 100 32.36 -14.51 -2.72
CA SER A 100 32.33 -13.08 -2.36
C SER A 100 31.43 -12.85 -1.14
N GLY A 101 31.83 -11.93 -0.24
CA GLY A 101 30.98 -11.49 0.88
C GLY A 101 29.61 -10.96 0.41
N ILE A 102 29.55 -10.46 -0.83
CA ILE A 102 28.33 -10.04 -1.51
C ILE A 102 27.35 -11.21 -1.68
N LEU A 103 27.82 -12.40 -2.07
CA LEU A 103 26.95 -13.58 -2.23
C LEU A 103 26.28 -13.98 -0.91
N LEU A 104 27.03 -13.94 0.20
CA LEU A 104 26.48 -14.20 1.53
C LEU A 104 25.45 -13.12 1.93
N GLY A 105 25.76 -11.85 1.67
CA GLY A 105 24.85 -10.73 1.90
C GLY A 105 23.52 -10.89 1.14
N LEU A 106 23.59 -11.26 -0.14
CA LEU A 106 22.40 -11.50 -0.98
C LEU A 106 21.56 -12.69 -0.47
N ARG A 107 22.18 -13.77 0.02
CA ARG A 107 21.44 -14.90 0.63
C ARG A 107 20.71 -14.48 1.90
N LYS A 108 21.34 -13.66 2.75
CA LYS A 108 20.67 -13.08 3.94
C LYS A 108 19.52 -12.17 3.53
N CYS A 109 19.74 -11.28 2.56
CA CYS A 109 18.69 -10.45 1.97
C CYS A 109 17.50 -11.26 1.46
N GLN A 110 17.74 -12.39 0.79
CA GLN A 110 16.67 -13.29 0.35
C GLN A 110 15.83 -13.79 1.52
N GLY A 111 16.46 -14.09 2.67
CA GLY A 111 15.78 -14.46 3.91
C GLY A 111 14.91 -13.33 4.44
N TYR A 112 15.49 -12.14 4.65
CA TYR A 112 14.75 -10.97 5.14
C TYR A 112 13.58 -10.59 4.24
N TYR A 113 13.73 -10.62 2.92
CA TYR A 113 12.62 -10.35 2.01
C TYR A 113 11.54 -11.43 2.03
N ARG A 114 11.87 -12.69 2.31
CA ARG A 114 10.86 -13.73 2.52
C ARG A 114 10.08 -13.50 3.82
N ASP A 115 10.77 -13.08 4.88
CA ASP A 115 10.13 -12.76 6.15
C ASP A 115 9.20 -11.55 5.99
N ALA A 116 9.67 -10.46 5.36
CA ALA A 116 8.85 -9.30 5.02
C ALA A 116 7.60 -9.67 4.17
N ILE A 117 7.74 -10.55 3.19
CA ILE A 117 6.60 -11.04 2.38
C ILE A 117 5.57 -11.77 3.24
N ARG A 118 6.03 -12.60 4.18
CA ARG A 118 5.13 -13.31 5.12
C ARG A 118 4.42 -12.32 6.04
N THR A 119 5.13 -11.38 6.63
CA THR A 119 4.56 -10.33 7.49
C THR A 119 3.54 -9.48 6.73
N LEU A 120 3.82 -9.10 5.49
CA LEU A 120 2.86 -8.35 4.66
C LEU A 120 1.63 -9.18 4.27
N ALA A 121 1.79 -10.49 4.06
CA ALA A 121 0.66 -11.39 3.84
C ALA A 121 -0.21 -11.54 5.10
N GLU A 122 0.41 -11.56 6.28
CA GLU A 122 -0.28 -11.55 7.57
C GLU A 122 -1.07 -10.24 7.73
N MET A 123 -0.45 -9.08 7.49
CA MET A 123 -1.14 -7.79 7.54
C MET A 123 -2.33 -7.69 6.58
N LEU A 124 -2.22 -8.28 5.38
CA LEU A 124 -3.34 -8.34 4.43
C LEU A 124 -4.45 -9.29 4.92
N GLY A 125 -4.08 -10.43 5.51
CA GLY A 125 -5.03 -11.35 6.15
C GLY A 125 -5.74 -10.69 7.34
N ASP A 126 -5.03 -9.89 8.13
CA ASP A 126 -5.60 -9.10 9.22
C ASP A 126 -6.61 -8.05 8.75
N LEU A 127 -6.39 -7.46 7.57
CA LEU A 127 -7.42 -6.64 6.93
C LEU A 127 -8.62 -7.50 6.53
N ASP A 128 -8.41 -8.65 5.89
CA ASP A 128 -9.49 -9.55 5.45
C ASP A 128 -10.35 -10.07 6.62
N SER A 129 -9.76 -10.31 7.79
CA SER A 129 -10.47 -10.74 9.02
C SER A 129 -10.87 -9.59 9.94
N GLU A 130 -10.65 -8.34 9.54
CA GLU A 130 -10.89 -7.14 10.35
C GLU A 130 -10.18 -7.17 11.73
N THR A 131 -9.06 -7.90 11.82
CA THR A 131 -8.21 -8.05 13.01
C THR A 131 -7.04 -7.10 12.92
N PHE A 132 -7.30 -5.82 13.10
CA PHE A 132 -6.30 -4.80 12.83
C PHE A 132 -5.12 -4.80 13.87
N SER A 133 -5.27 -5.46 15.03
CA SER A 133 -4.32 -5.38 16.15
C SER A 133 -2.89 -5.73 15.76
N GLY A 134 -1.94 -4.83 16.01
CA GLY A 134 -0.52 -5.07 15.79
C GLY A 134 -0.01 -4.72 14.38
N LEU A 135 -0.86 -4.19 13.49
CA LEU A 135 -0.44 -3.75 12.16
C LEU A 135 0.70 -2.71 12.18
N ASP A 136 0.81 -1.89 13.23
CA ASP A 136 1.92 -0.97 13.44
C ASP A 136 3.25 -1.68 13.73
N THR A 137 3.22 -2.69 14.58
CA THR A 137 4.36 -3.54 14.92
C THR A 137 4.83 -4.33 13.70
N LEU A 138 3.90 -4.97 13.00
CA LEU A 138 4.19 -5.69 11.75
C LEU A 138 4.78 -4.75 10.68
N SER A 139 4.29 -3.51 10.58
CA SER A 139 4.87 -2.51 9.67
C SER A 139 6.32 -2.18 10.02
N LEU A 140 6.66 -2.08 11.30
CA LEU A 140 8.04 -1.84 11.77
C LEU A 140 8.94 -3.05 11.49
N GLU A 141 8.43 -4.28 11.59
CA GLU A 141 9.15 -5.49 11.24
C GLU A 141 9.54 -5.51 9.75
N VAL A 142 8.60 -5.19 8.85
CA VAL A 142 8.86 -5.09 7.40
C VAL A 142 9.97 -4.05 7.12
N GLU A 143 9.91 -2.91 7.79
CA GLU A 143 10.95 -1.89 7.67
C GLU A 143 12.31 -2.40 8.19
N GLY A 144 12.29 -3.13 9.31
CA GLY A 144 13.44 -3.80 9.91
C GLY A 144 14.11 -4.78 8.97
N ASP A 145 13.34 -5.62 8.28
CA ASP A 145 13.84 -6.58 7.30
C ASP A 145 14.55 -5.89 6.12
N ALA A 146 13.97 -4.80 5.60
CA ALA A 146 14.58 -4.01 4.54
C ALA A 146 15.92 -3.38 4.99
N ARG A 147 15.98 -2.87 6.23
CA ARG A 147 17.23 -2.36 6.85
C ARG A 147 18.27 -3.45 7.05
N ALA A 148 17.85 -4.62 7.54
CA ALA A 148 18.72 -5.76 7.78
C ALA A 148 19.32 -6.28 6.47
N CYS A 149 18.53 -6.35 5.39
CA CYS A 149 19.06 -6.62 4.07
C CYS A 149 20.07 -5.57 3.63
N ARG A 150 19.74 -4.27 3.73
CA ARG A 150 20.68 -3.19 3.37
C ARG A 150 22.02 -3.32 4.09
N ALA A 151 22.00 -3.61 5.39
CA ALA A 151 23.21 -3.84 6.17
C ALA A 151 23.99 -5.08 5.69
N ALA A 152 23.30 -6.19 5.40
CA ALA A 152 23.91 -7.44 4.95
C ALA A 152 24.67 -7.33 3.63
N VAL A 153 24.30 -6.39 2.75
CA VAL A 153 24.96 -6.14 1.45
C VAL A 153 25.88 -4.91 1.46
N GLY A 154 26.23 -4.38 2.63
CA GLY A 154 27.22 -3.29 2.76
C GLY A 154 26.66 -1.88 2.51
N GLY A 155 25.36 -1.65 2.71
CA GLY A 155 24.75 -0.33 2.68
C GLY A 155 24.46 0.20 1.28
N GLN A 156 25.51 0.43 0.48
CA GLN A 156 25.44 0.84 -0.92
C GLN A 156 25.62 -0.37 -1.84
N SER A 157 24.56 -0.77 -2.53
CA SER A 157 24.56 -1.93 -3.40
C SER A 157 23.51 -1.78 -4.51
N VAL A 158 23.45 -2.76 -5.41
CA VAL A 158 22.38 -2.87 -6.42
C VAL A 158 20.96 -3.00 -5.81
N LEU A 159 20.87 -3.21 -4.49
CA LEU A 159 19.60 -3.27 -3.75
C LEU A 159 19.25 -1.97 -3.02
N SER A 160 20.13 -0.95 -2.98
CA SER A 160 19.91 0.24 -2.14
C SER A 160 18.56 0.90 -2.39
N ARG A 161 18.21 1.15 -3.66
CA ARG A 161 16.90 1.73 -4.02
C ARG A 161 15.72 0.81 -3.68
N ARG A 162 15.90 -0.50 -3.82
CA ARG A 162 14.84 -1.48 -3.53
C ARG A 162 14.56 -1.57 -2.03
N ASN A 163 15.63 -1.59 -1.22
CA ASN A 163 15.52 -1.54 0.24
C ASN A 163 14.91 -0.21 0.69
N GLU A 164 15.32 0.91 0.09
CA GLU A 164 14.76 2.23 0.40
C GLU A 164 13.27 2.35 0.08
N ASN A 165 12.85 1.81 -1.06
CA ASN A 165 11.44 1.78 -1.42
C ASN A 165 10.64 0.94 -0.44
N LEU A 166 11.11 -0.25 -0.03
CA LEU A 166 10.40 -1.06 0.95
C LEU A 166 10.34 -0.37 2.33
N MET A 167 11.39 0.33 2.75
CA MET A 167 11.36 1.13 3.99
C MET A 167 10.31 2.24 3.93
N LYS A 168 10.23 2.97 2.82
CA LYS A 168 9.22 4.01 2.61
C LYS A 168 7.80 3.43 2.56
N LEU A 169 7.62 2.29 1.90
CA LEU A 169 6.34 1.57 1.86
C LEU A 169 5.91 1.10 3.26
N ALA A 170 6.82 0.49 4.02
CA ALA A 170 6.57 0.09 5.41
C ALA A 170 6.20 1.28 6.30
N ASN A 171 6.81 2.44 6.07
CA ASN A 171 6.43 3.67 6.78
C ASN A 171 5.03 4.17 6.40
N ILE A 172 4.61 4.04 5.14
CA ILE A 172 3.22 4.31 4.74
C ILE A 172 2.28 3.35 5.48
N CYS A 173 2.61 2.05 5.52
CA CYS A 173 1.81 1.06 6.24
C CYS A 173 1.67 1.40 7.73
N LEU A 174 2.76 1.80 8.39
CA LEU A 174 2.78 2.21 9.79
C LEU A 174 1.92 3.45 10.07
N VAL A 175 1.87 4.40 9.14
CA VAL A 175 1.03 5.60 9.32
C VAL A 175 -0.44 5.24 9.13
N ILE A 176 -0.75 4.37 8.18
CA ILE A 176 -2.12 3.90 7.95
C ILE A 176 -2.60 3.01 9.09
N SER A 177 -1.77 2.16 9.68
CA SER A 177 -2.18 1.30 10.80
C SER A 177 -2.68 2.11 12.00
N LYS A 178 -2.19 3.34 12.18
CA LYS A 178 -2.66 4.28 13.22
C LYS A 178 -4.08 4.81 12.99
N LEU A 179 -4.69 4.55 11.83
CA LEU A 179 -6.11 4.81 11.59
C LEU A 179 -7.01 3.79 12.33
N TYR A 180 -6.43 2.69 12.81
CA TYR A 180 -7.11 1.62 13.54
C TYR A 180 -6.63 1.58 15.00
N PRO A 181 -7.02 2.54 15.85
CA PRO A 181 -6.65 2.49 17.26
C PRO A 181 -7.31 1.29 17.95
N TYR A 182 -6.53 0.50 18.69
CA TYR A 182 -7.06 -0.44 19.70
C TYR A 182 -7.16 0.30 21.03
N HIS A 183 -8.28 0.13 21.72
CA HIS A 183 -8.49 0.60 23.09
C HIS A 183 -8.22 -0.52 24.09
#